data_AF-A0A520YG00-F1
#
_entry.id   AF-A0A520YG00-F1
#
_cell.length_a   1.000
_cell.length_b   1.000
_cell.length_c   1.000
_cell.angle_alpha   90.00
_cell.angle_beta   90.00
_cell.angle_gamma   90.00
#
_symmetry.space_group_name_H-M   'P 1'
#
loop_
_entity.id
_entity.type
_entity.pdbx_description
1 polymer ?
#
loop_
_entity_poly.entity_id
_entity_poly.type
_entity_poly.pdbx_seq_one_letter_code
_entity_poly.pdbx_strand_id
1 'polypeptide(L)'
;MKSFFLRQLLLVPLLLAVLASLMPNNVLADRLKDIASIAGVRSNALLGYGLVVGLDGTGDQTSQTPFTTQSFTNMLEQFGVTLPPGLRFQLKNVAAVAVHAELPAFAKPGQPVDVTVSSIGNAKSLRGGSLLLTSLKGADGQIYALAQGNLVVGGFGAEGADGSSITVNIPSVGRIPNGATVERMVDTGFDSATNLIFNLHRSDFTTAKRVADQINNMFGPQVAR
;
A
#
# COMPACT_ATOMS: atom_id res chain seq x y z
N MET A 1 -12.71 -74.48 12.28
CA MET A 1 -12.20 -73.21 12.85
C MET A 1 -11.06 -72.58 12.04
N LYS A 2 -10.06 -73.32 11.54
CA LYS A 2 -8.92 -72.75 10.78
C LYS A 2 -9.28 -72.06 9.43
N SER A 3 -10.26 -72.58 8.69
CA SER A 3 -10.69 -72.02 7.39
C SER A 3 -11.44 -70.68 7.51
N PHE A 4 -12.13 -70.46 8.63
CA PHE A 4 -12.84 -69.21 8.91
C PHE A 4 -11.86 -68.08 9.26
N PHE A 5 -10.84 -68.39 10.07
CA PHE A 5 -9.75 -67.47 10.40
C PHE A 5 -8.92 -67.07 9.17
N LEU A 6 -8.64 -68.01 8.26
CA LEU A 6 -7.88 -67.74 7.04
C LEU A 6 -8.65 -66.86 6.05
N ARG A 7 -9.98 -67.00 5.96
CA ARG A 7 -10.84 -66.12 5.14
C ARG A 7 -10.93 -64.70 5.72
N GLN A 8 -11.05 -64.55 7.04
CA GLN A 8 -11.05 -63.24 7.68
C GLN A 8 -9.69 -62.52 7.52
N LEU A 9 -8.58 -63.26 7.57
CA LEU A 9 -7.22 -62.72 7.36
C LEU A 9 -7.02 -62.14 5.95
N LEU A 10 -7.71 -62.67 4.93
CA LEU A 10 -7.66 -62.18 3.55
C LEU A 10 -8.68 -61.06 3.26
N LEU A 11 -9.80 -61.01 3.98
CA LEU A 11 -10.83 -59.99 3.80
C LEU A 11 -10.44 -58.62 4.39
N VAL A 12 -9.70 -58.60 5.49
CA VAL A 12 -9.23 -57.36 6.13
C VAL A 12 -8.30 -56.54 5.22
N PRO A 13 -7.25 -57.10 4.58
CA PRO A 13 -6.39 -56.32 3.68
C PRO A 13 -7.13 -55.88 2.41
N LEU A 14 -8.09 -56.67 1.92
CA LEU A 14 -8.94 -56.27 0.79
C LEU A 14 -9.83 -55.08 1.16
N LEU A 15 -10.45 -55.11 2.34
CA LEU A 15 -11.28 -54.01 2.84
C LEU A 15 -10.45 -52.74 3.06
N LEU A 16 -9.24 -52.86 3.61
CA LEU A 16 -8.28 -51.75 3.75
C LEU A 16 -7.84 -51.18 2.41
N ALA A 17 -7.61 -52.01 1.40
CA ALA A 17 -7.27 -51.54 0.04
C ALA A 17 -8.45 -50.78 -0.61
N VAL A 18 -9.68 -51.26 -0.42
CA VAL A 18 -10.88 -50.56 -0.90
C VAL A 18 -11.07 -49.24 -0.15
N LEU A 19 -10.91 -49.20 1.17
CA LEU A 19 -10.96 -47.93 1.93
C LEU A 19 -9.86 -46.95 1.53
N ALA A 20 -8.65 -47.42 1.22
CA ALA A 20 -7.58 -46.59 0.72
C ALA A 20 -7.88 -46.01 -0.67
N SER A 21 -8.55 -46.76 -1.56
CA SER A 21 -8.99 -46.25 -2.87
C SER A 21 -10.17 -45.26 -2.80
N LEU A 22 -10.88 -45.23 -1.67
CA LEU A 22 -11.96 -44.28 -1.40
C LEU A 22 -11.45 -42.97 -0.76
N MET A 23 -10.15 -42.86 -0.50
CA MET A 23 -9.59 -41.59 -0.04
C MET A 23 -9.71 -40.55 -1.15
N PRO A 24 -10.31 -39.37 -0.88
CA PRO A 24 -10.40 -38.32 -1.87
C PRO A 24 -8.98 -37.89 -2.27
N ASN A 25 -8.67 -38.02 -3.55
CA ASN A 25 -7.50 -37.36 -4.11
C ASN A 25 -7.76 -35.85 -4.04
N ASN A 26 -7.03 -35.15 -3.17
CA ASN A 26 -7.05 -33.70 -3.14
C ASN A 26 -6.48 -33.19 -4.47
N VAL A 27 -7.36 -32.86 -5.41
CA VAL A 27 -6.97 -32.14 -6.63
C VAL A 27 -6.69 -30.71 -6.20
N LEU A 28 -5.40 -30.35 -6.14
CA LEU A 28 -4.96 -28.97 -5.96
C LEU A 28 -5.16 -28.22 -7.28
N ALA A 29 -6.38 -27.73 -7.48
CA ALA A 29 -6.70 -26.82 -8.57
C ALA A 29 -6.40 -25.39 -8.11
N ASP A 30 -5.27 -24.84 -8.57
CA ASP A 30 -4.98 -23.42 -8.37
C ASP A 30 -5.88 -22.57 -9.27
N ARG A 31 -6.41 -21.47 -8.72
CA ARG A 31 -7.21 -20.53 -9.51
C ARG A 31 -6.26 -19.67 -10.35
N LEU A 32 -6.65 -19.33 -11.58
CA LEU A 32 -5.83 -18.48 -12.45
C LEU A 32 -5.43 -17.16 -11.76
N LYS A 33 -6.34 -16.55 -10.98
CA LYS A 33 -6.08 -15.33 -10.20
C LYS A 33 -5.06 -15.48 -9.07
N ASP A 34 -4.78 -16.71 -8.63
CA ASP A 34 -3.79 -16.99 -7.58
C ASP A 34 -2.38 -17.17 -8.17
N ILE A 35 -2.29 -17.56 -9.45
CA ILE A 35 -1.03 -17.83 -10.15
C ILE A 35 -0.66 -16.77 -11.20
N ALA A 36 -1.56 -15.83 -11.49
CA ALA A 36 -1.36 -14.81 -12.51
C ALA A 36 -2.04 -13.47 -12.14
N SER A 37 -1.44 -12.39 -12.63
CA SER A 37 -2.00 -11.04 -12.60
C SER A 37 -2.30 -10.55 -14.02
N ILE A 38 -3.17 -9.56 -14.16
CA ILE A 38 -3.49 -8.98 -15.48
C ILE A 38 -2.47 -7.88 -15.78
N ALA A 39 -1.88 -7.91 -16.97
CA ALA A 39 -0.96 -6.87 -17.41
C ALA A 39 -1.66 -5.50 -17.43
N GLY A 40 -0.97 -4.46 -16.94
CA GLY A 40 -1.51 -3.09 -16.84
C GLY A 40 -2.38 -2.85 -15.60
N VAL A 41 -2.85 -3.89 -14.92
CA VAL A 41 -3.63 -3.78 -13.67
C VAL A 41 -2.67 -3.81 -12.49
N ARG A 42 -2.29 -2.63 -12.00
CA ARG A 42 -1.38 -2.47 -10.85
C ARG A 42 -1.76 -1.29 -9.99
N SER A 43 -1.31 -1.31 -8.75
CA SER A 43 -1.32 -0.13 -7.90
C SER A 43 -0.31 0.91 -8.39
N ASN A 44 -0.58 2.18 -8.08
CA ASN A 44 0.25 3.30 -8.48
C ASN A 44 0.69 4.08 -7.24
N ALA A 45 2.00 4.32 -7.13
CA ALA A 45 2.54 5.13 -6.05
C ALA A 45 2.18 6.60 -6.29
N LEU A 46 1.69 7.25 -5.25
CA LEU A 46 1.44 8.68 -5.22
C LEU A 46 2.40 9.36 -4.24
N LEU A 47 2.88 10.54 -4.62
CA LEU A 47 3.79 11.36 -3.83
C LEU A 47 3.24 12.78 -3.70
N GLY A 48 3.32 13.34 -2.50
CA GLY A 48 2.99 14.72 -2.20
C GLY A 48 4.06 15.38 -1.34
N TYR A 49 4.10 16.70 -1.41
CA TYR A 49 4.84 17.55 -0.50
C TYR A 49 3.81 18.36 0.31
N GLY A 50 3.89 18.27 1.63
CA GLY A 50 2.92 18.88 2.52
C GLY A 50 3.55 19.56 3.72
N LEU A 51 2.68 20.16 4.54
CA LEU A 51 3.02 20.73 5.82
C LEU A 51 2.22 20.04 6.91
N VAL A 52 2.90 19.62 7.98
CA VAL A 52 2.27 19.20 9.23
C VAL A 52 2.36 20.34 10.22
N VAL A 53 1.23 20.65 10.88
CA VAL A 53 1.12 21.72 11.87
C VAL A 53 0.62 21.17 13.20
N GLY A 54 0.74 21.96 14.27
CA GLY A 54 0.27 21.57 15.61
C GLY A 54 1.25 20.67 16.37
N LEU A 55 2.52 20.67 15.98
CA LEU A 55 3.56 19.94 16.68
C LEU A 55 3.95 20.65 17.99
N ASP A 56 4.25 19.88 19.03
CA ASP A 56 4.59 20.38 20.37
C ASP A 56 6.09 20.71 20.47
N GLY A 57 6.54 21.71 19.73
CA GLY A 57 7.94 22.13 19.72
C GLY A 57 8.91 21.17 19.00
N THR A 58 8.40 20.10 18.39
CA THR A 58 9.16 19.04 17.70
C THR A 58 9.25 19.20 16.19
N GLY A 59 8.75 20.30 15.64
CA GLY A 59 8.82 20.65 14.23
C GLY A 59 10.23 21.02 13.75
N ASP A 60 10.30 21.54 12.55
CA ASP A 60 11.55 21.83 11.85
C ASP A 60 12.30 23.02 12.48
N GLN A 61 13.63 22.95 12.44
CA GLN A 61 14.48 24.07 12.87
C GLN A 61 14.77 24.98 11.68
N THR A 62 14.27 26.21 11.74
CA THR A 62 14.35 27.24 10.69
C THR A 62 15.76 27.43 10.11
N SER A 63 16.82 27.28 10.91
CA SER A 63 18.22 27.46 10.46
C SER A 63 18.73 26.34 9.54
N GLN A 64 18.13 25.15 9.59
CA GLN A 64 18.56 23.98 8.83
C GLN A 64 17.60 23.62 7.69
N THR A 65 16.34 24.08 7.76
CA THR A 65 15.29 23.75 6.79
C THR A 65 14.62 25.02 6.22
N PRO A 66 15.34 25.81 5.40
CA PRO A 66 14.81 27.05 4.84
C PRO A 66 13.55 26.82 3.97
N PHE A 67 13.42 25.64 3.36
CA PHE A 67 12.29 25.26 2.53
C PHE A 67 10.96 25.15 3.31
N THR A 68 10.99 24.72 4.58
CA THR A 68 9.80 24.69 5.44
C THR A 68 9.28 26.10 5.68
N THR A 69 10.18 27.06 5.91
CA THR A 69 9.84 28.48 6.09
C THR A 69 9.19 29.03 4.83
N GLN A 70 9.81 28.81 3.68
CA GLN A 70 9.26 29.27 2.41
C GLN A 70 7.88 28.66 2.14
N SER A 71 7.70 27.38 2.42
CA SER A 71 6.43 26.68 2.19
C SER A 71 5.33 27.20 3.08
N PHE A 72 5.64 27.45 4.35
CA PHE A 72 4.68 28.05 5.29
C PHE A 72 4.32 29.48 4.91
N THR A 73 5.30 30.28 4.49
CA THR A 73 5.09 31.63 3.94
C THR A 73 4.17 31.60 2.73
N ASN A 74 4.48 30.78 1.71
CA ASN A 74 3.67 30.65 0.50
C ASN A 74 2.24 30.21 0.83
N MET A 75 2.07 29.31 1.79
CA MET A 75 0.75 28.88 2.25
C MET A 75 -0.03 30.05 2.86
N LEU A 76 0.57 30.80 3.78
CA LEU A 76 -0.08 31.97 4.39
C LEU A 76 -0.47 33.02 3.34
N GLU A 77 0.41 33.28 2.37
CA GLU A 77 0.13 34.18 1.25
C GLU A 77 -1.03 33.68 0.37
N GLN A 78 -1.10 32.37 0.08
CA GLN A 78 -2.24 31.77 -0.63
C GLN A 78 -3.56 31.93 0.11
N PHE A 79 -3.53 31.99 1.45
CA PHE A 79 -4.69 32.30 2.28
C PHE A 79 -4.95 33.81 2.44
N GLY A 80 -4.23 34.66 1.71
CA GLY A 80 -4.42 36.12 1.73
C GLY A 80 -3.81 36.83 2.93
N VAL A 81 -2.96 36.15 3.71
CA VAL A 81 -2.26 36.76 4.84
C VAL A 81 -1.08 37.57 4.31
N THR A 82 -1.08 38.88 4.57
CA THR A 82 0.04 39.76 4.23
C THR A 82 1.12 39.66 5.31
N LEU A 83 2.33 39.27 4.92
CA LEU A 83 3.45 39.12 5.83
C LEU A 83 4.38 40.35 5.76
N PRO A 84 4.79 40.92 6.91
CA PRO A 84 5.74 42.02 6.91
C PRO A 84 7.13 41.56 6.43
N PRO A 85 7.88 42.41 5.72
CA PRO A 85 9.20 42.07 5.22
C PRO A 85 10.16 41.76 6.36
N GLY A 86 10.97 40.70 6.20
CA GLY A 86 12.00 40.30 7.18
C GLY A 86 11.46 39.49 8.38
N LEU A 87 10.19 39.10 8.39
CA LEU A 87 9.63 38.24 9.42
C LEU A 87 10.35 36.88 9.45
N ARG A 88 10.88 36.50 10.62
CA ARG A 88 11.50 35.19 10.83
C ARG A 88 10.57 34.29 11.63
N PHE A 89 10.06 33.25 10.99
CA PHE A 89 9.25 32.23 11.66
C PHE A 89 10.12 31.28 12.47
N GLN A 90 9.71 30.99 13.71
CA GLN A 90 10.24 29.86 14.46
C GLN A 90 9.32 28.65 14.23
N LEU A 91 9.77 27.70 13.41
CA LEU A 91 8.93 26.60 12.91
C LEU A 91 8.88 25.39 13.85
N LYS A 92 9.09 25.57 15.15
CA LYS A 92 9.06 24.45 16.10
C LYS A 92 7.69 23.73 16.16
N ASN A 93 6.64 24.32 15.59
CA ASN A 93 5.30 23.73 15.55
C ASN A 93 4.87 23.29 14.14
N VAL A 94 5.77 23.38 13.16
CA VAL A 94 5.50 23.08 11.74
C VAL A 94 6.62 22.21 11.18
N ALA A 95 6.29 21.21 10.38
CA ALA A 95 7.27 20.39 9.67
C ALA A 95 6.90 20.26 8.20
N ALA A 96 7.91 20.35 7.33
CA ALA A 96 7.77 19.97 5.94
C ALA A 96 7.84 18.43 5.84
N VAL A 97 6.91 17.86 5.09
CA VAL A 97 6.73 16.41 5.02
C VAL A 97 6.61 15.91 3.57
N ALA A 98 7.14 14.72 3.34
CA ALA A 98 6.76 13.89 2.21
C ALA A 98 5.53 13.06 2.58
N VAL A 99 4.61 12.98 1.63
CA VAL A 99 3.35 12.27 1.79
C VAL A 99 3.29 11.18 0.73
N HIS A 100 3.11 9.94 1.15
CA HIS A 100 3.09 8.77 0.30
C HIS A 100 1.76 8.06 0.43
N ALA A 101 1.20 7.65 -0.71
CA ALA A 101 0.04 6.76 -0.74
C ALA A 101 0.19 5.75 -1.87
N GLU A 102 -0.48 4.62 -1.73
CA GLU A 102 -0.61 3.64 -2.80
C GLU A 102 -2.05 3.68 -3.31
N LEU A 103 -2.22 4.05 -4.58
CA LEU A 103 -3.53 4.07 -5.23
C LEU A 103 -3.83 2.68 -5.79
N PRO A 104 -4.85 1.97 -5.28
CA PRO A 104 -5.20 0.66 -5.79
C PRO A 104 -5.62 0.72 -7.26
N ALA A 105 -5.41 -0.38 -7.98
CA ALA A 105 -5.96 -0.52 -9.33
C ALA A 105 -7.49 -0.35 -9.30
N PHE A 106 -8.04 0.35 -10.28
CA PHE A 106 -9.48 0.63 -10.40
C PHE A 106 -10.09 1.45 -9.24
N ALA A 107 -9.26 2.14 -8.45
CA ALA A 107 -9.75 3.07 -7.45
C ALA A 107 -10.61 4.16 -8.11
N LYS A 108 -11.76 4.45 -7.52
CA LYS A 108 -12.74 5.41 -8.04
C LYS A 108 -12.70 6.73 -7.28
N PRO A 109 -13.07 7.86 -7.91
CA PRO A 109 -13.16 9.13 -7.21
C PRO A 109 -14.09 9.03 -5.99
N GLY A 110 -13.68 9.66 -4.89
CA GLY A 110 -14.37 9.60 -3.60
C GLY A 110 -13.98 8.41 -2.71
N GLN A 111 -13.22 7.43 -3.20
CA GLN A 111 -12.73 6.36 -2.33
C GLN A 111 -11.60 6.85 -1.43
N PRO A 112 -11.58 6.44 -0.15
CA PRO A 112 -10.48 6.75 0.74
C PRO A 112 -9.27 5.84 0.47
N VAL A 113 -8.07 6.38 0.67
CA VAL A 113 -6.81 5.64 0.69
C VAL A 113 -5.96 6.03 1.89
N ASP A 114 -5.21 5.07 2.40
CA ASP A 114 -4.27 5.29 3.49
C ASP A 114 -3.07 6.11 3.04
N VAL A 115 -2.56 6.93 3.95
CA VAL A 115 -1.43 7.82 3.68
C VAL A 115 -0.36 7.66 4.75
N THR A 116 0.89 7.59 4.33
CA THR A 116 2.06 7.67 5.20
C THR A 116 2.71 9.04 5.04
N VAL A 117 3.02 9.69 6.15
CA VAL A 117 3.60 11.02 6.21
C VAL A 117 4.94 10.93 6.92
N SER A 118 5.98 11.45 6.29
CA SER A 118 7.35 11.38 6.80
C SER A 118 7.97 12.77 6.79
N SER A 119 8.64 13.14 7.88
CA SER A 119 9.44 14.37 7.89
C SER A 119 10.56 14.28 6.86
N ILE A 120 10.69 15.32 6.03
CA ILE A 120 11.82 15.48 5.10
C ILE A 120 12.86 16.47 5.61
N GLY A 121 12.50 17.25 6.63
CA GLY A 121 13.40 18.14 7.34
C GLY A 121 14.03 17.45 8.54
N ASN A 122 14.10 18.19 9.65
CA ASN A 122 14.74 17.77 10.89
C ASN A 122 13.77 17.78 12.09
N ALA A 123 12.46 17.74 11.83
CA ALA A 123 11.47 17.54 12.87
C ALA A 123 11.76 16.29 13.71
N LYS A 124 11.80 16.47 15.02
CA LYS A 124 12.08 15.41 16.00
C LYS A 124 10.91 14.42 16.12
N SER A 125 9.68 14.90 15.95
CA SER A 125 8.49 14.06 15.99
C SER A 125 7.34 14.71 15.25
N LEU A 126 6.53 13.88 14.58
CA LEU A 126 5.26 14.27 13.98
C LEU A 126 4.04 13.99 14.88
N ARG A 127 4.26 13.55 16.13
CA ARG A 127 3.17 13.19 17.05
C ARG A 127 2.32 14.41 17.36
N GLY A 128 0.99 14.22 17.34
CA GLY A 128 0.02 15.29 17.62
C GLY A 128 -0.17 16.26 16.47
N GLY A 129 0.61 16.13 15.39
CA GLY A 129 0.47 16.96 14.22
C GLY A 129 -0.76 16.62 13.37
N SER A 130 -1.17 17.60 12.56
CA SER A 130 -2.15 17.45 11.50
C SER A 130 -1.53 17.81 10.15
N LEU A 131 -1.70 16.94 9.16
CA LEU A 131 -1.34 17.19 7.78
C LEU A 131 -2.35 18.17 7.18
N LEU A 132 -1.85 19.27 6.62
CA LEU A 132 -2.63 20.20 5.82
C LEU A 132 -2.93 19.61 4.45
N LEU A 133 -4.02 20.08 3.81
CA LEU A 133 -4.46 19.61 2.50
C LEU A 133 -3.30 19.56 1.50
N THR A 134 -2.98 18.35 1.05
CA THR A 134 -1.80 18.06 0.24
C THR A 134 -2.22 17.27 -1.00
N SER A 135 -1.88 17.78 -2.18
CA SER A 135 -2.11 17.05 -3.43
C SER A 135 -1.11 15.92 -3.60
N LEU A 136 -1.59 14.71 -3.89
CA LEU A 136 -0.77 13.55 -4.20
C LEU A 136 -0.74 13.30 -5.70
N LYS A 137 0.48 13.27 -6.25
CA LYS A 137 0.75 13.15 -7.68
C LYS A 137 1.29 11.78 -8.06
N GLY A 138 0.90 11.30 -9.24
CA GLY A 138 1.52 10.14 -9.86
C GLY A 138 2.85 10.47 -10.51
N ALA A 139 3.51 9.45 -11.07
CA ALA A 139 4.78 9.61 -11.79
C ALA A 139 4.66 10.47 -13.08
N ASP A 140 3.45 10.64 -13.59
CA ASP A 140 3.08 11.51 -14.71
C ASP A 140 2.87 12.98 -14.29
N GLY A 141 3.02 13.30 -13.00
CA GLY A 141 2.82 14.64 -12.44
C GLY A 141 1.36 15.05 -12.24
N GLN A 142 0.41 14.19 -12.58
CA GLN A 142 -1.02 14.46 -12.42
C GLN A 142 -1.48 14.20 -10.99
N ILE A 143 -2.46 14.98 -10.51
CA ILE A 143 -3.04 14.80 -9.17
C ILE A 143 -4.08 13.68 -9.23
N TYR A 144 -3.91 12.67 -8.39
CA TYR A 144 -4.81 11.53 -8.28
C TYR A 144 -5.57 11.46 -6.96
N ALA A 145 -5.04 12.06 -5.90
CA ALA A 145 -5.68 12.09 -4.60
C ALA A 145 -5.34 13.36 -3.82
N LEU A 146 -6.19 13.72 -2.86
CA LEU A 146 -5.96 14.80 -1.91
C LEU A 146 -5.85 14.21 -0.50
N ALA A 147 -4.76 14.48 0.20
CA ALA A 147 -4.46 13.99 1.55
C ALA A 147 -4.62 15.08 2.61
N GLN A 148 -5.18 14.74 3.76
CA GLN A 148 -5.25 15.60 4.94
C GLN A 148 -5.57 14.79 6.21
N GLY A 149 -5.33 15.40 7.38
CA GLY A 149 -5.86 14.89 8.64
C GLY A 149 -4.80 14.65 9.72
N ASN A 150 -5.27 14.13 10.85
CA ASN A 150 -4.46 13.96 12.05
C ASN A 150 -3.54 12.74 11.94
N LEU A 151 -2.29 12.89 12.36
CA LEU A 151 -1.31 11.82 12.26
C LEU A 151 -1.38 10.89 13.47
N VAL A 152 -1.38 9.58 13.18
CA VAL A 152 -1.12 8.54 14.17
C VAL A 152 0.35 8.13 14.05
N VAL A 153 1.12 8.37 15.11
CA VAL A 153 2.56 8.06 15.16
C VAL A 153 2.79 6.92 16.14
N GLY A 154 3.31 5.80 15.64
CA GLY A 154 3.57 4.60 16.45
C GLY A 154 4.88 4.64 17.26
N GLY A 155 5.66 5.71 17.16
CA GLY A 155 6.94 5.84 17.86
C GLY A 155 6.91 6.70 19.12
N PHE A 156 7.73 6.33 20.09
CA PHE A 156 7.92 7.00 21.37
C PHE A 156 9.40 7.24 21.64
N GLY A 157 9.79 8.49 21.83
CA GLY A 157 11.11 8.89 22.32
C GLY A 157 10.93 9.57 23.67
N ALA A 158 11.64 9.10 24.69
CA ALA A 158 11.71 9.75 26.00
C ALA A 158 13.17 9.96 26.40
N GLU A 159 13.46 11.15 26.93
CA GLU A 159 14.74 11.49 27.55
C GLU A 159 14.54 11.53 29.06
N GLY A 160 15.38 10.79 29.80
CA GLY A 160 15.48 10.83 31.25
C GLY A 160 16.30 12.04 31.72
N ALA A 161 16.05 12.51 32.93
CA ALA A 161 16.77 13.63 33.54
C ALA A 161 18.26 13.34 33.81
N ASP A 162 18.66 12.07 33.69
CA ASP A 162 20.01 11.55 33.78
C ASP A 162 20.74 11.51 32.41
N GLY A 163 20.09 11.95 31.33
CA GLY A 163 20.62 11.91 29.97
C GLY A 163 20.40 10.58 29.25
N SER A 164 19.67 9.63 29.84
CA SER A 164 19.27 8.41 29.16
C SER A 164 18.20 8.70 28.10
N SER A 165 18.26 8.02 26.94
CA SER A 165 17.24 8.17 25.88
C SER A 165 16.74 6.79 25.48
N ILE A 166 15.42 6.61 25.47
CA ILE A 166 14.75 5.42 24.94
C ILE A 166 13.94 5.86 23.74
N THR A 167 14.29 5.34 22.57
CA THR A 167 13.52 5.53 21.33
C THR A 167 12.98 4.19 20.87
N VAL A 168 11.65 4.05 20.84
CA VAL A 168 10.91 2.91 20.28
C VAL A 168 10.22 3.38 19.00
N ASN A 169 10.52 2.71 17.87
CA ASN A 169 10.11 3.09 16.51
C ASN A 169 10.60 4.48 16.06
N ILE A 170 10.10 4.96 14.92
CA ILE A 170 10.53 6.21 14.27
C ILE A 170 9.47 7.30 14.52
N PRO A 171 9.71 8.29 15.41
CA PRO A 171 8.71 9.30 15.77
C PRO A 171 8.49 10.37 14.69
N SER A 172 9.34 10.42 13.67
CA SER A 172 9.28 11.34 12.52
C SER A 172 8.44 10.81 11.35
N VAL A 173 7.77 9.66 11.53
CA VAL A 173 6.85 9.06 10.55
C VAL A 173 5.50 8.83 11.21
N GLY A 174 4.42 9.21 10.52
CA GLY A 174 3.05 8.96 10.95
C GLY A 174 2.21 8.40 9.81
N ARG A 175 1.06 7.81 10.17
CA ARG A 175 0.06 7.31 9.22
C ARG A 175 -1.27 8.02 9.45
N ILE A 176 -1.99 8.27 8.37
CA ILE A 176 -3.36 8.76 8.39
C ILE A 176 -4.20 7.69 7.67
N PRO A 177 -4.86 6.77 8.42
CA PRO A 177 -5.77 5.80 7.84
C PRO A 177 -6.92 6.52 7.13
N ASN A 178 -7.25 6.11 5.91
CA ASN A 178 -8.23 6.79 5.05
C ASN A 178 -7.96 8.31 4.90
N GLY A 179 -6.69 8.70 4.99
CA GLY A 179 -6.27 10.11 5.04
C GLY A 179 -6.25 10.82 3.70
N ALA A 180 -6.44 10.11 2.59
CA ALA A 180 -6.60 10.73 1.28
C ALA A 180 -7.87 10.28 0.59
N THR A 181 -8.42 11.17 -0.23
CA THR A 181 -9.57 10.89 -1.11
C THR A 181 -9.11 10.90 -2.56
N VAL A 182 -9.50 9.88 -3.32
CA VAL A 182 -9.20 9.77 -4.75
C VAL A 182 -10.00 10.83 -5.52
N GLU A 183 -9.32 11.58 -6.38
CA GLU A 183 -9.91 12.59 -7.26
C GLU A 183 -9.98 12.12 -8.72
N ARG A 184 -9.07 11.21 -9.10
CA ARG A 184 -8.92 10.77 -10.48
C ARG A 184 -8.63 9.28 -10.57
N MET A 185 -9.23 8.62 -11.56
CA MET A 185 -8.90 7.24 -11.91
C MET A 185 -7.62 7.17 -12.74
N VAL A 186 -6.83 6.11 -12.56
CA VAL A 186 -5.69 5.82 -13.44
C VAL A 186 -6.22 5.13 -14.69
N ASP A 187 -5.88 5.65 -15.86
CA ASP A 187 -6.12 4.96 -17.11
C ASP A 187 -5.11 3.80 -17.26
N THR A 188 -5.63 2.57 -17.17
CA THR A 188 -4.83 1.35 -17.31
C THR A 188 -4.85 0.80 -18.74
N GLY A 189 -5.61 1.41 -19.65
CA GLY A 189 -5.90 0.86 -20.98
C GLY A 189 -6.66 -0.46 -20.96
N PHE A 190 -7.12 -0.92 -19.79
CA PHE A 190 -7.82 -2.20 -19.62
C PHE A 190 -9.15 -2.22 -20.38
N ASP A 191 -9.88 -1.11 -20.35
CA ASP A 191 -11.22 -1.01 -20.95
C ASP A 191 -11.20 -1.01 -22.49
N SER A 192 -10.06 -0.70 -23.10
CA SER A 192 -9.87 -0.63 -24.55
C SER A 192 -8.99 -1.76 -25.11
N ALA A 193 -8.48 -2.64 -24.25
CA ALA A 193 -7.61 -3.73 -24.67
C ALA A 193 -8.39 -4.81 -25.43
N THR A 194 -7.92 -5.15 -26.64
CA THR A 194 -8.50 -6.24 -27.44
C THR A 194 -8.19 -7.62 -26.85
N ASN A 195 -7.11 -7.74 -26.09
CA ASN A 195 -6.66 -8.99 -25.48
C ASN A 195 -6.36 -8.78 -23.99
N LEU A 196 -6.73 -9.76 -23.16
CA LEU A 196 -6.31 -9.83 -21.77
C LEU A 196 -4.99 -10.59 -21.69
N ILE A 197 -3.95 -9.94 -21.16
CA ILE A 197 -2.63 -10.55 -20.97
C ILE A 197 -2.51 -10.96 -19.50
N PHE A 198 -2.31 -12.25 -19.26
CA PHE A 198 -2.06 -12.80 -17.92
C PHE A 198 -0.56 -12.98 -17.71
N ASN A 199 0.00 -12.25 -16.76
CA ASN A 199 1.37 -12.39 -16.31
C ASN A 199 1.43 -13.41 -15.16
N LEU A 200 2.05 -14.56 -15.40
CA LEU A 200 2.26 -15.56 -14.35
C LEU A 200 3.17 -15.00 -13.26
N HIS A 201 2.83 -15.27 -11.99
CA HIS A 201 3.67 -14.91 -10.84
C HIS A 201 5.03 -15.63 -10.87
N ARG A 202 5.07 -16.82 -11.48
CA ARG A 202 6.29 -17.57 -11.76
C ARG A 202 6.40 -17.81 -13.25
N SER A 203 7.47 -17.32 -13.84
CA SER A 203 7.76 -17.51 -15.27
C SER A 203 8.04 -18.99 -15.56
N ASP A 204 7.08 -19.69 -16.16
CA ASP A 204 7.23 -21.07 -16.59
C ASP A 204 6.41 -21.32 -17.87
N PHE A 205 7.10 -21.76 -18.93
CA PHE A 205 6.48 -22.05 -20.22
C PHE A 205 5.47 -23.20 -20.14
N THR A 206 5.71 -24.18 -19.27
CA THR A 206 4.82 -25.33 -19.11
C THR A 206 3.48 -24.88 -18.52
N THR A 207 3.53 -24.05 -17.48
CA THR A 207 2.36 -23.45 -16.84
C THR A 207 1.63 -22.51 -17.79
N ALA A 208 2.35 -21.67 -18.55
CA ALA A 208 1.74 -20.78 -19.54
C ALA A 208 0.94 -21.58 -20.59
N LYS A 209 1.54 -22.64 -21.15
CA LYS A 209 0.86 -23.52 -22.11
C LYS A 209 -0.38 -24.18 -21.49
N ARG A 210 -0.26 -24.73 -20.28
CA ARG A 210 -1.39 -25.36 -19.58
C ARG A 210 -2.53 -24.39 -19.32
N VAL A 211 -2.22 -23.14 -18.95
CA VAL A 211 -3.22 -22.09 -18.77
C VAL A 211 -3.93 -21.80 -20.10
N ALA A 212 -3.19 -21.61 -21.19
CA ALA A 212 -3.78 -21.38 -22.51
C ALA A 212 -4.68 -22.57 -22.95
N ASP A 213 -4.21 -23.81 -22.78
CA ASP A 213 -4.98 -25.01 -23.10
C ASP A 213 -6.28 -25.10 -22.27
N GLN A 214 -6.22 -24.79 -20.97
CA GLN A 214 -7.42 -24.80 -20.11
C GLN A 214 -8.41 -23.70 -20.46
N ILE A 215 -7.95 -22.50 -20.80
CA ILE A 215 -8.82 -21.42 -21.28
C ILE A 215 -9.49 -21.83 -22.60
N ASN A 216 -8.73 -22.40 -23.54
CA ASN A 216 -9.26 -22.89 -24.81
C ASN A 216 -10.28 -24.03 -24.64
N ASN A 217 -10.07 -24.93 -23.67
CA ASN A 217 -11.02 -25.99 -23.37
C ASN A 217 -12.35 -25.45 -22.83
N MET A 218 -12.32 -24.35 -22.09
CA MET A 218 -13.51 -23.78 -21.45
C MET A 218 -14.30 -22.84 -22.39
N PHE A 219 -13.61 -22.05 -23.21
CA PHE A 219 -14.23 -21.01 -24.04
C PHE A 219 -14.22 -21.31 -25.55
N GLY A 220 -13.51 -22.35 -25.99
CA GLY A 220 -13.36 -22.74 -27.39
C GLY A 220 -11.93 -22.58 -27.91
N PRO A 221 -11.58 -23.24 -29.03
CA PRO A 221 -10.24 -23.21 -29.58
C PRO A 221 -9.85 -21.79 -30.02
N GLN A 222 -8.56 -21.46 -29.89
CA GLN A 222 -7.93 -20.20 -30.32
C GLN A 222 -8.37 -18.94 -29.54
N VAL A 223 -8.97 -19.08 -28.36
CA VAL A 223 -9.29 -17.95 -27.46
C VAL A 223 -8.04 -17.48 -26.70
N ALA A 224 -7.17 -18.40 -26.30
CA ALA A 224 -5.90 -18.13 -25.63
C ALA A 224 -4.71 -18.69 -26.43
N ARG A 225 -3.57 -18.01 -26.32
CA ARG A 225 -2.31 -18.31 -27.03
C ARG A 225 -1.11 -18.13 -26.13
#